data_AF-A0A553FB24-F1
#
_entry.id   AF-A0A553FB24-F1
#
_cell.length_a   1.000
_cell.length_b   1.000
_cell.length_c   1.000
_cell.angle_alpha   90.00
_cell.angle_beta   90.00
_cell.angle_gamma   90.00
#
_symmetry.space_group_name_H-M   'P 1'
#
loop_
_entity.id
_entity.type
_entity.pdbx_description
1 polymer ?
#
loop_
_entity_poly.entity_id
_entity_poly.type
_entity_poly.pdbx_seq_one_letter_code
_entity_poly.pdbx_strand_id
1 'polypeptide(L)'
;MNINNKSKTYKKTISTRFILLSHLTIALLCFKANSSEINTQQQEQFVTVELSQEDIESLKLGKQINEALLAIKHPNDPTSIHKITKLGWDQRYYLMIRGWLVLQLQADQSIYTGMQDQTHLADRIEFIKKAIRTIDLE
;
A
#
# COMPACT_ATOMS: atom_id res chain seq x y z
N MET A 1 -82.18 -7.24 -8.44
CA MET A 1 -82.28 -8.02 -7.19
C MET A 1 -80.85 -8.37 -6.80
N ASN A 2 -80.25 -8.02 -5.66
CA ASN A 2 -80.71 -7.49 -4.39
C ASN A 2 -79.49 -6.79 -3.72
N ILE A 3 -79.59 -5.47 -3.56
CA ILE A 3 -79.24 -4.59 -2.42
C ILE A 3 -78.12 -5.02 -1.42
N ASN A 4 -77.14 -4.13 -1.19
CA ASN A 4 -76.88 -3.38 0.08
C ASN A 4 -75.48 -2.75 0.08
N ASN A 5 -75.35 -1.41 -0.01
CA ASN A 5 -75.36 -0.40 1.07
C ASN A 5 -74.10 -0.42 1.94
N LYS A 6 -73.26 0.62 1.80
CA LYS A 6 -73.11 1.80 2.70
C LYS A 6 -71.94 1.58 3.68
N SER A 7 -71.08 2.53 4.00
CA SER A 7 -71.05 3.97 3.72
C SER A 7 -69.61 4.50 3.78
N LYS A 8 -69.41 5.63 3.09
CA LYS A 8 -68.34 6.62 3.26
C LYS A 8 -68.28 7.07 4.75
N THR A 9 -67.21 7.63 5.32
CA THR A 9 -66.47 8.85 4.94
C THR A 9 -65.28 9.08 5.90
N TYR A 10 -64.20 9.61 5.34
CA TYR A 10 -63.18 10.53 5.87
C TYR A 10 -63.42 11.28 7.19
N LYS A 11 -62.30 11.46 7.94
CA LYS A 11 -61.79 12.62 8.71
C LYS A 11 -60.91 12.09 9.88
N LYS A 12 -59.94 12.75 10.52
CA LYS A 12 -59.28 14.07 10.49
C LYS A 12 -58.13 13.97 11.53
N THR A 13 -57.19 14.91 11.45
CA THR A 13 -56.00 15.18 12.25
C THR A 13 -56.14 15.23 13.80
N ILE A 14 -54.96 15.29 14.48
CA ILE A 14 -54.64 15.72 15.88
C ILE A 14 -54.42 14.53 16.83
N SER A 15 -53.18 14.12 17.15
CA SER A 15 -52.16 14.74 18.04
C SER A 15 -52.60 14.90 19.49
N THR A 16 -52.29 13.89 20.32
CA THR A 16 -52.03 13.98 21.77
C THR A 16 -51.30 12.69 22.14
N ARG A 17 -49.96 12.68 22.22
CA ARG A 17 -49.15 12.93 23.44
C ARG A 17 -49.76 12.28 24.68
N PHE A 18 -48.88 11.69 25.48
CA PHE A 18 -49.09 10.90 26.70
C PHE A 18 -49.12 9.38 26.45
N ILE A 19 -48.29 8.67 27.22
CA ILE A 19 -48.02 7.23 27.19
C ILE A 19 -46.94 6.80 26.17
N LEU A 20 -45.76 7.42 26.23
CA LEU A 20 -44.53 6.80 25.73
C LEU A 20 -43.30 7.37 26.46
N LEU A 21 -43.38 7.50 27.79
CA LEU A 21 -42.30 8.10 28.59
C LEU A 21 -41.89 7.31 29.84
N SER A 22 -42.22 6.02 29.96
CA SER A 22 -41.82 5.20 31.13
C SER A 22 -40.95 3.98 30.83
N HIS A 23 -40.57 3.72 29.57
CA HIS A 23 -39.72 2.57 29.23
C HIS A 23 -38.40 2.91 28.53
N LEU A 24 -38.09 4.18 28.28
CA LEU A 24 -36.80 4.57 27.68
C LEU A 24 -35.69 4.88 28.72
N THR A 25 -35.99 4.91 30.01
CA THR A 25 -35.00 5.27 31.04
C THR A 25 -34.30 4.09 31.71
N ILE A 26 -34.79 2.85 31.56
CA ILE A 26 -34.15 1.67 32.17
C ILE A 26 -33.10 1.04 31.24
N ALA A 27 -33.20 1.24 29.92
CA ALA A 27 -32.20 0.74 28.98
C ALA A 27 -30.89 1.55 28.99
N LEU A 28 -30.88 2.77 29.56
CA LEU A 28 -29.68 3.62 29.60
C LEU A 28 -28.80 3.42 30.85
N LEU A 29 -29.24 2.62 31.83
CA LEU A 29 -28.46 2.34 33.05
C LEU A 29 -27.75 0.98 33.06
N CYS A 30 -28.01 0.09 32.10
CA CYS A 30 -27.33 -1.21 32.00
C CYS A 30 -26.14 -1.24 31.02
N PHE A 31 -25.83 -0.14 30.32
CA PHE A 31 -24.64 -0.04 29.46
C PHE A 31 -23.48 0.74 30.11
N LYS A 32 -23.43 0.80 31.44
CA LYS A 32 -22.35 1.44 32.22
C LYS A 32 -21.81 0.49 33.29
N ALA A 33 -21.39 -0.71 32.91
CA ALA A 33 -20.60 -1.59 33.77
C ALA A 33 -19.92 -2.72 32.98
N ASN A 34 -19.19 -2.40 31.92
CA ASN A 34 -18.10 -3.29 31.48
C ASN A 34 -16.99 -2.54 30.73
N SER A 35 -16.61 -1.39 31.26
CA SER A 35 -15.27 -0.86 31.03
C SER A 35 -14.40 -1.34 32.19
N SER A 36 -14.11 -2.64 32.23
CA SER A 36 -12.89 -3.05 32.90
C SER A 36 -11.76 -2.41 32.11
N GLU A 37 -11.15 -1.40 32.71
CA GLU A 37 -9.94 -0.76 32.23
C GLU A 37 -8.89 -1.86 32.03
N ILE A 38 -8.74 -2.32 30.79
CA ILE A 38 -7.44 -2.83 30.37
C ILE A 38 -6.56 -1.58 30.34
N ASN A 39 -5.95 -1.27 31.49
CA ASN A 39 -4.79 -0.41 31.58
C ASN A 39 -3.65 -1.11 30.84
N THR A 40 -3.72 -1.14 29.51
CA THR A 40 -2.52 -1.27 28.69
C THR A 40 -1.90 0.12 28.70
N GLN A 41 -1.20 0.43 29.78
CA GLN A 41 -0.02 1.27 29.65
C GLN A 41 0.97 0.46 28.81
N GLN A 42 0.75 0.41 27.49
CA GLN A 42 1.84 0.27 26.56
C GLN A 42 2.62 1.57 26.70
N GLN A 43 3.46 1.62 27.73
CA GLN A 43 4.66 2.43 27.66
C GLN A 43 5.29 2.02 26.33
N GLU A 44 5.38 2.95 25.39
CA GLU A 44 6.34 2.83 24.29
C GLU A 44 7.71 2.74 24.98
N GLN A 45 8.08 1.53 25.36
CA GLN A 45 9.42 1.23 25.81
C GLN A 45 10.26 1.39 24.56
N PHE A 46 10.83 2.58 24.41
CA PHE A 46 11.85 2.84 23.41
C PHE A 46 13.01 1.90 23.72
N VAL A 47 13.00 0.74 23.07
CA VAL A 47 14.13 -0.18 23.08
C VAL A 47 15.20 0.49 22.24
N THR A 48 16.22 1.03 22.90
CA THR A 48 17.44 1.48 22.21
C THR A 48 18.17 0.24 21.72
N VAL A 49 18.06 -0.03 20.43
CA VAL A 49 18.86 -1.07 19.76
C VAL A 49 20.22 -0.45 19.43
N GLU A 50 21.28 -0.95 20.06
CA GLU A 50 22.64 -0.62 19.66
C GLU A 50 22.93 -1.38 18.36
N LEU A 51 23.11 -0.63 17.26
CA LEU A 51 23.44 -1.20 15.97
C LEU A 51 24.95 -1.40 15.87
N SER A 52 25.36 -2.58 15.46
CA SER A 52 26.75 -2.79 15.05
C SER A 52 27.04 -2.02 13.76
N GLN A 53 28.32 -1.83 13.45
CA GLN A 53 28.73 -1.22 12.19
C GLN A 53 28.23 -2.04 10.98
N GLU A 54 28.21 -3.37 11.10
CA GLU A 54 27.71 -4.28 10.06
C GLU A 54 26.19 -4.09 9.82
N ASP A 55 25.41 -3.87 10.88
CA ASP A 55 23.97 -3.59 10.75
C ASP A 55 23.73 -2.27 10.00
N ILE A 56 24.50 -1.23 10.32
CA ILE A 56 24.41 0.08 9.66
C ILE A 56 24.73 -0.04 8.16
N GLU A 57 25.77 -0.80 7.82
CA GLU A 57 26.16 -1.04 6.43
C GLU A 57 25.11 -1.86 5.68
N SER A 58 24.54 -2.87 6.31
CA SER A 58 23.47 -3.70 5.75
C SER A 58 22.21 -2.88 5.47
N LEU A 59 21.81 -1.99 6.40
CA LEU A 59 20.68 -1.08 6.20
C LEU A 59 20.94 -0.10 5.06
N LYS A 60 22.16 0.43 4.96
CA LYS A 60 22.56 1.31 3.86
C LYS A 60 22.48 0.60 2.51
N LEU A 61 23.01 -0.62 2.43
CA LEU A 61 22.94 -1.44 1.21
C LEU A 61 21.50 -1.74 0.84
N GLY A 62 20.67 -2.15 1.79
CA GLY A 62 19.24 -2.42 1.58
C GLY A 62 18.51 -1.21 1.00
N LYS A 63 18.79 0.00 1.52
CA LYS A 63 18.25 1.25 0.96
C LYS A 63 18.70 1.46 -0.49
N GLN A 64 19.97 1.25 -0.81
CA GLN A 64 20.49 1.41 -2.16
C GLN A 64 19.88 0.41 -3.15
N ILE A 65 19.69 -0.85 -2.72
CA ILE A 65 19.00 -1.87 -3.52
C ILE A 65 17.55 -1.45 -3.79
N ASN A 66 16.85 -0.92 -2.78
CA ASN A 66 15.49 -0.43 -2.95
C ASN A 66 15.42 0.75 -3.93
N GLU A 67 16.38 1.68 -3.87
CA GLU A 67 16.49 2.78 -4.83
C GLU A 67 16.74 2.28 -6.26
N ALA A 68 17.59 1.27 -6.45
CA ALA A 68 17.81 0.62 -7.74
C ALA A 68 16.55 -0.09 -8.25
N LEU A 69 15.79 -0.76 -7.37
CA LEU A 69 14.50 -1.36 -7.72
C LEU A 69 13.48 -0.33 -8.18
N LEU A 70 13.39 0.80 -7.48
CA LEU A 70 12.52 1.91 -7.88
C LEU A 70 12.94 2.49 -9.22
N ALA A 71 14.25 2.59 -9.49
CA ALA A 71 14.75 3.05 -10.77
C ALA A 71 14.28 2.19 -11.95
N ILE A 72 14.28 0.87 -11.80
CA ILE A 72 13.75 -0.07 -12.80
C ILE A 72 12.24 0.11 -13.01
N LYS A 73 11.48 0.41 -11.94
CA LYS A 73 10.03 0.66 -12.02
C LYS A 73 9.68 2.00 -12.66
N HIS A 74 10.60 2.96 -12.63
CA HIS A 74 10.42 4.30 -13.15
C HIS A 74 11.53 4.63 -14.18
N PRO A 75 11.58 3.92 -15.32
CA PRO A 75 12.68 4.04 -16.29
C PRO A 75 12.80 5.44 -16.92
N ASN A 76 11.71 6.20 -16.91
CA ASN A 76 11.63 7.54 -17.49
C ASN A 76 11.97 8.67 -16.49
N ASP A 77 12.19 8.36 -15.20
CA ASP A 77 12.70 9.34 -14.23
C ASP A 77 14.20 9.60 -14.53
N PRO A 78 14.61 10.85 -14.79
CA PRO A 78 16.00 11.19 -15.09
C PRO A 78 17.01 10.75 -14.03
N THR A 79 16.57 10.61 -12.77
CA THR A 79 17.42 10.18 -11.65
C THR A 79 17.60 8.67 -11.56
N SER A 80 16.74 7.88 -12.23
CA SER A 80 16.75 6.42 -12.17
C SER A 80 18.06 5.82 -12.64
N ILE A 81 18.63 6.35 -13.73
CA ILE A 81 19.89 5.82 -14.25
C ILE A 81 21.02 5.95 -13.22
N HIS A 82 21.12 7.09 -12.53
CA HIS A 82 22.13 7.30 -11.50
C HIS A 82 21.91 6.40 -10.28
N LYS A 83 20.66 6.23 -9.83
CA LYS A 83 20.32 5.38 -8.69
C LYS A 83 20.81 3.94 -8.88
N ILE A 84 20.66 3.38 -10.08
CA ILE A 84 21.09 2.02 -10.37
C ILE A 84 22.58 1.91 -10.69
N THR A 85 23.15 2.84 -11.47
CA THR A 85 24.56 2.76 -11.87
C THR A 85 25.48 3.04 -10.68
N LYS A 86 25.10 3.92 -9.75
CA LYS A 86 25.88 4.19 -8.53
C LYS A 86 26.18 2.92 -7.74
N LEU A 87 25.21 2.00 -7.66
CA LEU A 87 25.42 0.72 -6.97
C LEU A 87 26.22 -0.27 -7.83
N GLY A 88 26.03 -0.24 -9.15
CA GLY A 88 26.80 -1.06 -10.10
C GLY A 88 28.28 -0.67 -10.25
N TRP A 89 28.63 0.60 -10.03
CA TRP A 89 30.01 1.08 -10.06
C TRP A 89 30.79 0.77 -8.78
N ASP A 90 30.10 0.40 -7.69
CA ASP A 90 30.77 -0.12 -6.51
C ASP A 90 31.26 -1.55 -6.81
N GLN A 91 32.59 -1.73 -6.82
CA GLN A 91 33.23 -3.00 -7.16
C GLN A 91 32.70 -4.19 -6.34
N ARG A 92 32.27 -3.94 -5.10
CA ARG A 92 31.72 -4.99 -4.21
C ARG A 92 30.39 -5.53 -4.71
N TYR A 93 29.63 -4.72 -5.45
CA TYR A 93 28.27 -5.01 -5.88
C TYR A 93 28.12 -5.10 -7.40
N TYR A 94 29.16 -4.78 -8.17
CA TYR A 94 29.16 -4.82 -9.64
C TYR A 94 28.54 -6.12 -10.21
N LEU A 95 29.07 -7.28 -9.80
CA LEU A 95 28.58 -8.58 -10.31
C LEU A 95 27.12 -8.83 -9.95
N MET A 96 26.71 -8.43 -8.75
CA MET A 96 25.34 -8.59 -8.26
C MET A 96 24.36 -7.75 -9.10
N ILE A 97 24.65 -6.46 -9.26
CA ILE A 97 23.77 -5.54 -10.00
C ILE A 97 23.75 -5.87 -11.49
N ARG A 98 24.91 -6.12 -12.08
CA ARG A 98 24.99 -6.50 -13.50
C ARG A 98 24.26 -7.80 -13.77
N GLY A 99 24.46 -8.82 -12.94
CA GLY A 99 23.77 -10.11 -13.05
C GLY A 99 22.25 -9.96 -12.93
N TRP A 100 21.79 -9.21 -11.94
CA TRP A 100 20.36 -8.93 -11.75
C TRP A 100 19.75 -8.21 -12.96
N LEU A 101 20.43 -7.19 -13.49
CA LEU A 101 19.96 -6.45 -14.66
C LEU A 101 19.86 -7.33 -15.91
N VAL A 102 20.83 -8.23 -16.13
CA VAL A 102 20.78 -9.18 -17.26
C VAL A 102 19.58 -10.11 -17.14
N LEU A 103 19.32 -10.65 -15.95
CA LEU A 103 18.17 -11.52 -15.71
C LEU A 103 16.85 -10.77 -15.90
N GLN A 104 16.75 -9.53 -15.39
CA GLN A 104 15.56 -8.70 -15.57
C GLN A 104 15.33 -8.37 -17.06
N LEU A 105 16.38 -8.05 -17.80
CA LEU A 105 16.30 -7.78 -19.23
C LEU A 105 15.75 -8.98 -20.01
N GLN A 106 16.25 -10.18 -19.71
CA GLN A 106 15.77 -11.41 -20.34
C GLN A 106 14.29 -11.68 -20.03
N ALA A 107 13.88 -11.47 -18.78
CA ALA A 107 12.49 -11.63 -18.37
C ALA A 107 11.57 -10.64 -19.10
N ASP A 108 11.96 -9.36 -19.16
CA ASP A 108 11.17 -8.31 -19.81
C ASP A 108 11.05 -8.55 -21.32
N GLN A 109 12.14 -8.95 -21.97
CA GLN A 109 12.15 -9.28 -23.40
C GLN A 109 11.23 -10.46 -23.71
N SER A 110 11.25 -11.51 -22.88
CA SER A 110 10.35 -12.67 -23.01
C SER A 110 8.88 -12.23 -22.98
N ILE A 111 8.51 -11.41 -21.99
CA ILE A 111 7.15 -10.89 -21.83
C ILE A 111 6.76 -9.98 -23.01
N TYR A 112 7.68 -9.12 -23.46
CA TYR A 112 7.47 -8.19 -24.58
C TYR A 112 7.13 -8.88 -25.89
N THR A 113 7.77 -10.01 -26.19
CA THR A 113 7.47 -10.77 -27.40
C THR A 113 6.11 -11.49 -27.39
N GLY A 114 5.48 -11.60 -26.21
CA GLY A 114 4.27 -12.42 -26.01
C GLY A 114 2.94 -11.67 -25.97
N MET A 115 2.90 -10.33 -25.97
CA MET A 115 1.63 -9.57 -25.92
C MET A 115 1.63 -8.31 -26.79
N GLN A 116 0.43 -7.85 -27.17
CA GLN A 116 0.23 -6.89 -28.25
C GLN A 116 0.27 -5.41 -27.83
N ASP A 117 0.39 -5.09 -26.54
CA ASP A 117 0.52 -3.71 -26.05
C ASP A 117 1.34 -3.64 -24.75
N GLN A 118 2.61 -3.23 -24.86
CA GLN A 118 3.55 -3.21 -23.73
C GLN A 118 4.58 -2.07 -23.83
N THR A 119 4.13 -0.87 -24.16
CA THR A 119 4.97 0.34 -24.22
C THR A 119 5.82 0.54 -22.95
N HIS A 120 5.26 0.29 -21.77
CA HIS A 120 6.00 0.36 -20.50
C HIS A 120 7.16 -0.64 -20.39
N LEU A 121 7.06 -1.81 -21.04
CA LEU A 121 8.14 -2.80 -21.06
C LEU A 121 9.20 -2.46 -22.10
N ALA A 122 8.82 -1.85 -23.23
CA ALA A 122 9.80 -1.30 -24.17
C ALA A 122 10.70 -0.26 -23.49
N ASP A 123 10.10 0.70 -22.76
CA ASP A 123 10.85 1.72 -22.01
C ASP A 123 11.78 1.10 -20.97
N ARG A 124 11.30 0.10 -20.22
CA ARG A 124 12.09 -0.58 -19.20
C ARG A 124 13.23 -1.40 -19.79
N ILE A 125 13.01 -2.09 -20.92
CA ILE A 125 14.03 -2.83 -21.65
C ILE A 125 15.16 -1.89 -22.10
N GLU A 126 14.82 -0.77 -22.73
CA GLU A 126 15.82 0.21 -23.20
C GLU A 126 16.56 0.86 -22.03
N PHE A 127 15.85 1.18 -20.94
CA PHE A 127 16.47 1.64 -19.70
C PHE A 127 17.48 0.64 -19.14
N ILE A 128 17.11 -0.64 -19.02
CA ILE A 128 17.99 -1.68 -18.48
C ILE A 128 19.22 -1.89 -19.38
N LYS A 129 19.06 -1.92 -20.71
CA LYS A 129 20.19 -1.99 -21.64
C LYS A 129 21.16 -0.82 -21.44
N LYS A 130 20.62 0.39 -21.30
CA LYS A 130 21.42 1.60 -21.04
C LYS A 130 22.14 1.50 -19.69
N ALA A 131 21.47 1.03 -18.64
CA ALA A 131 22.06 0.85 -17.33
C ALA A 131 23.24 -0.14 -17.36
N ILE A 132 23.08 -1.32 -17.97
CA ILE A 132 24.15 -2.31 -18.14
C ILE A 132 25.33 -1.68 -18.89
N ARG A 133 25.07 -1.03 -20.02
CA ARG A 133 26.14 -0.36 -20.80
C ARG A 133 26.86 0.71 -19.99
N THR A 134 26.15 1.45 -19.15
CA THR A 134 26.73 2.53 -18.35
C THR A 134 27.58 1.98 -17.20
N ILE A 135 27.17 0.84 -16.62
CA ILE A 135 27.93 0.13 -15.60
C ILE A 135 29.21 -0.47 -16.21
N ASP A 136 29.14 -1.05 -17.41
CA ASP A 136 30.27 -1.71 -18.09
C ASP A 136 31.32 -0.74 -18.67
N LEU A 137 31.03 0.56 -18.74
CA LEU A 137 31.90 1.58 -19.36
C LEU A 137 32.73 2.41 -18.37
N GLU A 138 32.47 2.31 -17.07
CA GLU A 138 33.38 2.83 -16.02
C GLU A 138 34.46 1.80 -15.67
#